data_AF-A0A524LSW4-F1
#
_entry.id   AF-A0A524LSW4-F1
#
_cell.length_a   1.000
_cell.length_b   1.000
_cell.length_c   1.000
_cell.angle_alpha   90.00
_cell.angle_beta   90.00
_cell.angle_gamma   90.00
#
_symmetry.space_group_name_H-M   'P 1'
#
loop_
_entity.id
_entity.type
_entity.pdbx_description
1 polymer ?
#
loop_
_entity_poly.entity_id
_entity_poly.type
_entity_poly.pdbx_seq_one_letter_code
_entity_poly.pdbx_strand_id
1 'polypeptide(L)'
;MDRQIEKKNWPPKKLITYIAAAAFIAVILYMLIFGDSSSRLKVTQDKITISTVVKGPFKEYIPVTGTVIPIKTVYLDAIEGGQVEKRFLEAGSMVSAGDEILMISNTNLLMDIMFREA
;
A
#
# COMPACT_ATOMS: atom_id res chain seq x y z
N MET A 1 -101.51 34.13 8.75
CA MET A 1 -100.38 35.06 8.59
C MET A 1 -99.11 34.23 8.64
N ASP A 2 -98.70 33.69 7.49
CA ASP A 2 -97.46 32.93 7.35
C ASP A 2 -96.36 33.85 6.85
N ARG A 3 -95.23 33.88 7.54
CA ARG A 3 -94.05 34.65 7.12
C ARG A 3 -93.05 33.68 6.52
N GLN A 4 -92.82 33.78 5.21
CA GLN A 4 -91.80 32.99 4.53
C GLN A 4 -90.41 33.31 5.12
N ILE A 5 -89.73 32.28 5.60
CA ILE A 5 -88.36 32.36 6.11
C ILE A 5 -87.43 32.40 4.90
N GLU A 6 -86.75 33.54 4.70
CA GLU A 6 -85.73 33.68 3.66
C GLU A 6 -84.59 32.70 3.92
N LYS A 7 -84.46 31.70 3.03
CA LYS A 7 -83.35 30.76 3.07
C LYS A 7 -82.07 31.53 2.75
N LYS A 8 -81.19 31.66 3.74
CA LYS A 8 -79.85 32.23 3.53
C LYS A 8 -79.10 31.34 2.54
N ASN A 9 -78.82 31.87 1.35
CA ASN A 9 -78.24 31.12 0.22
C ASN A 9 -76.92 30.42 0.55
N TRP A 10 -76.24 30.84 1.63
CA TRP A 10 -74.99 30.28 2.12
C TRP A 10 -75.10 29.93 3.61
N PRO A 11 -75.64 28.75 3.98
CA PRO A 11 -75.61 28.31 5.37
C PRO A 11 -74.15 28.05 5.79
N PRO A 12 -73.75 28.41 7.02
CA PRO A 12 -72.35 28.31 7.48
C PRO A 12 -71.79 26.89 7.39
N LYS A 13 -72.65 25.87 7.53
CA LYS A 13 -72.29 24.45 7.35
C LYS A 13 -71.78 24.15 5.93
N LYS A 14 -72.40 24.72 4.88
CA LYS A 14 -71.94 24.52 3.49
C LYS A 14 -70.62 25.23 3.21
N LEU A 15 -70.44 26.43 3.77
CA LEU A 15 -69.18 27.17 3.62
C LEU A 15 -68.01 26.41 4.26
N ILE A 16 -68.19 25.90 5.48
CA ILE A 16 -67.17 25.10 6.18
C ILE A 16 -66.82 23.85 5.37
N THR A 17 -67.80 23.16 4.79
CA THR A 17 -67.52 21.97 3.96
C THR A 17 -66.71 22.30 2.71
N TYR A 18 -66.96 23.43 2.05
CA TYR A 18 -66.17 23.85 0.89
C TYR A 18 -64.74 24.25 1.28
N ILE A 19 -64.56 24.95 2.40
CA ILE A 19 -63.23 25.31 2.91
C ILE A 19 -62.44 24.06 3.28
N ALA A 20 -63.06 23.10 3.96
CA ALA A 20 -62.42 21.84 4.32
C ALA A 20 -62.01 21.04 3.07
N ALA A 21 -62.88 20.98 2.05
CA ALA A 21 -62.58 20.32 0.78
C ALA A 21 -61.41 21.02 0.04
N ALA A 22 -61.41 22.35 0.00
CA ALA A 22 -60.33 23.11 -0.62
C ALA A 22 -58.99 22.93 0.11
N ALA A 23 -59.01 22.95 1.45
CA ALA A 23 -57.82 22.70 2.26
C ALA A 23 -57.27 21.29 2.05
N PHE A 24 -58.15 20.28 1.98
CA PHE A 24 -57.74 18.90 1.71
C PHE A 24 -57.06 18.76 0.33
N ILE A 25 -57.64 19.37 -0.70
CA ILE A 25 -57.04 19.39 -2.05
C ILE A 25 -55.68 20.11 -2.05
N ALA A 26 -55.57 21.23 -1.32
CA ALA A 26 -54.31 21.96 -1.21
C ALA A 26 -53.20 21.13 -0.53
N VAL A 27 -53.53 20.36 0.51
CA VAL A 27 -52.58 19.45 1.18
C VAL A 27 -52.12 18.35 0.24
N ILE A 28 -53.01 17.78 -0.57
CA ILE A 28 -52.65 16.76 -1.57
C ILE A 28 -51.70 17.36 -2.62
N LEU A 29 -52.02 18.54 -3.15
CA LEU A 29 -51.15 19.22 -4.12
C LEU A 29 -49.77 19.51 -3.52
N TYR A 30 -49.74 19.96 -2.26
CA TYR A 30 -48.48 20.23 -1.56
C TYR A 30 -47.62 18.96 -1.45
N MET A 31 -48.21 17.83 -1.03
CA MET A 31 -47.51 16.55 -0.95
C MET A 31 -47.02 16.03 -2.30
N LEU A 32 -47.73 16.32 -3.40
CA LEU A 32 -47.30 15.90 -4.74
C LEU A 32 -46.14 16.75 -5.29
N ILE A 33 -46.16 18.06 -5.01
CA ILE A 33 -45.13 18.99 -5.52
C ILE A 33 -43.86 18.95 -4.66
N PHE A 34 -44.02 18.91 -3.34
CA PHE A 34 -42.91 18.94 -2.37
C PHE A 34 -42.59 17.56 -1.79
N GLY A 35 -43.29 16.51 -2.25
CA GLY A 35 -42.99 15.14 -1.91
C GLY A 35 -41.62 14.74 -2.44
N ASP A 36 -40.79 14.19 -1.56
CA ASP A 36 -39.46 13.73 -1.91
C ASP A 36 -39.53 12.53 -2.87
N SER A 37 -39.24 12.79 -4.14
CA SER A 37 -39.23 11.82 -5.25
C SER A 37 -37.87 11.12 -5.44
N SER A 38 -36.97 11.23 -4.47
CA SER A 38 -35.66 10.57 -4.54
C SER A 38 -35.78 9.05 -4.65
N SER A 39 -34.95 8.48 -5.52
CA SER A 39 -34.85 7.02 -5.70
C SER A 39 -34.28 6.38 -4.44
N ARG A 40 -35.11 5.62 -3.73
CA ARG A 40 -34.72 4.91 -2.51
C ARG A 40 -34.49 3.43 -2.82
N LEU A 41 -33.29 2.95 -2.54
CA LEU A 41 -32.99 1.52 -2.59
C LEU A 41 -33.35 0.88 -1.24
N LYS A 42 -34.27 -0.10 -1.27
CA LYS A 42 -34.61 -0.88 -0.08
C LYS A 42 -33.55 -1.96 0.13
N VAL A 43 -32.69 -1.75 1.12
CA VAL A 43 -31.64 -2.70 1.51
C VAL A 43 -31.96 -3.36 2.85
N THR A 44 -31.64 -4.64 2.97
CA THR A 44 -31.79 -5.38 4.24
C THR A 44 -30.59 -5.09 5.14
N GLN A 45 -30.85 -4.82 6.43
CA GLN A 45 -29.83 -4.34 7.36
C GLN A 45 -28.68 -5.34 7.58
N ASP A 46 -28.98 -6.64 7.51
CA ASP A 46 -28.01 -7.74 7.57
C ASP A 46 -27.03 -7.78 6.39
N LYS A 47 -27.36 -7.14 5.27
CA LYS A 47 -26.51 -7.03 4.07
C LYS A 47 -25.60 -5.81 4.09
N ILE A 48 -25.63 -5.01 5.15
CA ILE A 48 -24.80 -3.79 5.27
C ILE A 48 -23.72 -4.04 6.31
N THR A 49 -22.46 -3.97 5.87
CA THR A 49 -21.31 -3.96 6.79
C THR A 49 -20.79 -2.53 6.91
N ILE A 50 -20.82 -2.00 8.13
CA ILE A 50 -20.28 -0.67 8.44
C ILE A 50 -19.05 -0.90 9.32
N SER A 51 -17.90 -0.40 8.86
CA SER A 51 -16.64 -0.51 9.58
C SER A 51 -16.06 0.88 9.85
N THR A 52 -15.40 1.04 11.00
CA THR A 52 -14.74 2.30 11.37
C THR A 52 -13.42 2.42 10.61
N VAL A 53 -13.21 3.55 9.93
CA VAL A 53 -11.95 3.86 9.23
C VAL A 53 -11.08 4.70 10.13
N VAL A 54 -9.81 4.32 10.27
CA VAL A 54 -8.81 5.03 11.08
C VAL A 54 -7.62 5.42 10.20
N LYS A 55 -7.09 6.63 10.39
CA LYS A 55 -5.85 7.07 9.73
C LYS A 55 -4.65 6.49 10.46
N GLY A 56 -3.74 5.86 9.72
CA GLY A 56 -2.48 5.34 10.24
C GLY A 56 -1.35 5.53 9.23
N PRO A 57 -0.09 5.38 9.65
CA PRO A 57 1.04 5.44 8.73
C PRO A 57 0.96 4.26 7.74
N PHE A 58 0.88 4.58 6.45
CA PHE A 58 1.01 3.62 5.37
C PHE A 58 2.42 3.75 4.77
N LYS A 59 3.19 2.67 4.82
CA LYS A 59 4.55 2.65 4.24
C LYS A 59 4.49 1.88 2.93
N GLU A 60 4.65 2.58 1.84
CA GLU A 60 4.85 2.01 0.51
C GLU A 60 6.35 1.84 0.27
N TYR A 61 6.78 0.64 -0.11
CA TYR A 61 8.14 0.42 -0.59
C TYR A 61 8.12 -0.55 -1.77
N ILE A 62 9.03 -0.32 -2.72
CA ILE A 62 9.22 -1.17 -3.89
C ILE A 62 10.45 -2.02 -3.62
N PRO A 63 10.33 -3.35 -3.42
CA PRO A 63 11.48 -4.20 -3.20
C PRO A 63 12.33 -4.28 -4.48
N VAL A 64 13.62 -4.01 -4.35
CA VAL A 64 14.59 -4.17 -5.43
C VAL A 64 15.44 -5.40 -5.14
N THR A 65 15.43 -6.36 -6.06
CA THR A 65 16.29 -7.54 -5.99
C THR A 65 17.61 -7.26 -6.69
N GLY A 66 18.72 -7.64 -6.06
CA GLY A 66 20.05 -7.55 -6.63
C GLY A 66 20.97 -8.63 -6.08
N THR A 67 22.09 -8.85 -6.77
CA THR A 67 23.13 -9.80 -6.36
C THR A 67 24.34 -9.02 -5.87
N VAL A 68 24.96 -9.48 -4.79
CA VAL A 68 26.19 -8.87 -4.24
C VAL A 68 27.40 -9.38 -5.01
N ILE A 69 28.23 -8.46 -5.50
CA ILE A 69 29.52 -8.76 -6.11
C ILE A 69 30.66 -8.16 -5.27
N PRO A 70 31.84 -8.80 -5.23
CA PRO A 70 32.99 -8.24 -4.52
C PRO A 70 33.44 -6.93 -5.16
N ILE A 71 33.85 -5.95 -4.35
CA ILE A 71 34.39 -4.67 -4.81
C ILE A 71 35.75 -4.88 -5.51
N LYS A 72 36.55 -5.83 -5.00
CA LYS A 72 37.87 -6.16 -5.53
C LYS A 72 38.13 -7.65 -5.35
N THR A 73 38.57 -8.30 -6.42
CA THR A 73 39.09 -9.67 -6.40
C THR A 73 40.54 -9.62 -6.84
N VAL A 74 41.43 -10.18 -6.03
CA VAL A 74 42.86 -10.30 -6.34
C VAL A 74 43.19 -11.77 -6.44
N TYR A 75 43.74 -12.18 -7.57
CA TYR A 75 44.30 -13.52 -7.75
C TYR A 75 45.78 -13.46 -7.41
N LEU A 76 46.24 -14.43 -6.62
CA LEU A 76 47.64 -14.56 -6.25
C LEU A 76 48.27 -15.63 -7.12
N ASP A 77 49.18 -15.21 -8.00
CA ASP A 77 49.99 -16.10 -8.81
C ASP A 77 51.40 -16.15 -8.24
N ALA A 78 52.02 -17.33 -8.25
CA ALA A 78 53.43 -17.48 -7.90
C ALA A 78 54.28 -17.17 -9.13
N ILE A 79 55.23 -16.24 -8.99
CA ILE A 79 56.17 -15.85 -10.07
C ILE A 79 57.04 -17.06 -10.45
N GLU A 80 57.50 -17.79 -9.45
CA GLU A 80 58.34 -18.98 -9.60
C GLU A 80 57.63 -20.16 -8.97
N GLY A 81 57.51 -21.25 -9.74
CA GLY A 81 56.99 -22.52 -9.21
C GLY A 81 57.97 -23.15 -8.22
N GLY A 82 57.49 -24.03 -7.36
CA GLY A 82 58.35 -24.76 -6.42
C GLY A 82 57.53 -25.60 -5.45
N GLN A 83 58.20 -26.16 -4.44
CA GLN A 83 57.53 -26.92 -3.40
C GLN A 83 57.04 -25.97 -2.29
N VAL A 84 55.82 -26.18 -1.79
CA VAL A 84 55.33 -25.46 -0.61
C VAL A 84 56.11 -25.96 0.59
N GLU A 85 56.99 -25.12 1.13
CA GLU A 85 57.80 -25.42 2.31
C GLU A 85 57.03 -25.15 3.60
N LYS A 86 56.31 -24.02 3.65
CA LYS A 86 55.54 -23.61 4.83
C LYS A 86 54.26 -22.90 4.44
N ARG A 87 53.19 -23.21 5.16
CA ARG A 87 51.91 -22.49 5.09
C ARG A 87 51.74 -21.66 6.36
N PHE A 88 51.63 -20.35 6.23
CA PHE A 88 51.46 -19.45 7.37
C PHE A 88 49.99 -19.17 7.67
N LEU A 89 49.14 -19.20 6.64
CA LEU A 89 47.71 -18.90 6.74
C LEU A 89 46.87 -20.01 6.10
N GLU A 90 45.72 -20.28 6.71
CA GLU A 90 44.79 -21.29 6.19
C GLU A 90 43.72 -20.68 5.30
N ALA A 91 43.10 -21.51 4.45
CA ALA A 91 42.02 -21.08 3.58
C ALA A 91 40.85 -20.47 4.38
N GLY A 92 40.36 -19.32 3.93
CA GLY A 92 39.30 -18.58 4.61
C GLY A 92 39.77 -17.63 5.71
N SER A 93 41.08 -17.57 5.99
CA SER A 93 41.64 -16.57 6.91
C SER A 93 41.53 -15.16 6.32
N MET A 94 41.32 -14.18 7.18
CA MET A 94 41.42 -12.76 6.80
C MET A 94 42.90 -12.40 6.58
N VAL A 95 43.18 -11.63 5.54
CA VAL A 95 44.55 -11.24 5.16
C VAL A 95 44.66 -9.72 4.99
N SER A 96 45.83 -9.20 5.31
CA SER A 96 46.24 -7.81 5.12
C SER A 96 47.35 -7.71 4.08
N ALA A 97 47.55 -6.51 3.54
CA ALA A 97 48.64 -6.27 2.61
C ALA A 97 49.99 -6.48 3.32
N GLY A 98 50.82 -7.36 2.75
CA GLY A 98 52.13 -7.71 3.30
C GLY A 98 52.13 -8.99 4.15
N ASP A 99 50.99 -9.62 4.39
CA ASP A 99 50.95 -10.88 5.12
C ASP A 99 51.63 -12.00 4.33
N GLU A 100 52.48 -12.77 5.02
CA GLU A 100 53.04 -14.01 4.48
C GLU A 100 51.95 -15.07 4.45
N ILE A 101 51.57 -15.53 3.25
CA ILE A 101 50.52 -16.55 3.07
C ILE A 101 51.14 -17.94 3.03
N LEU A 102 52.17 -18.09 2.21
CA LEU A 102 52.88 -19.35 1.96
C LEU A 102 54.33 -19.07 1.59
N MET A 103 55.22 -20.01 1.90
CA MET A 103 56.62 -20.04 1.49
C MET A 103 56.81 -21.14 0.45
N ILE A 104 57.38 -20.77 -0.70
CA ILE A 104 57.76 -21.70 -1.76
C ILE A 104 59.28 -21.78 -1.79
N SER A 105 59.82 -23.00 -1.78
CA SER A 105 61.22 -23.25 -2.07
C SER A 105 61.39 -23.82 -3.48
N ASN A 106 62.34 -23.27 -4.23
CA ASN A 106 62.70 -23.76 -5.56
C ASN A 106 64.22 -23.93 -5.63
N THR A 107 64.67 -25.17 -5.49
CA THR A 107 66.09 -25.54 -5.54
C THR A 107 66.71 -25.27 -6.92
N ASN A 108 65.94 -25.41 -8.01
CA ASN A 108 66.46 -25.16 -9.36
C ASN A 108 66.76 -23.66 -9.56
N LEU A 109 65.86 -22.79 -9.09
CA LEU A 109 66.07 -21.34 -9.10
C LEU A 109 67.31 -20.98 -8.29
N LEU A 110 67.47 -21.57 -7.09
CA LEU A 110 68.63 -21.33 -6.24
C LEU A 110 69.94 -21.71 -6.94
N MET A 111 69.98 -22.88 -7.60
CA MET A 111 71.16 -23.32 -8.34
C MET A 111 71.47 -22.40 -9.53
N ASP A 112 70.45 -21.96 -10.28
CA ASP A 112 70.64 -21.03 -11.42
C ASP A 112 71.22 -19.69 -10.96
N ILE A 113 70.75 -19.14 -9.83
CA ILE A 113 71.32 -17.93 -9.23
C ILE A 113 72.79 -18.15 -8.86
N MET A 114 73.11 -19.27 -8.20
CA MET A 114 74.50 -19.59 -7.81
C MET A 114 75.45 -19.69 -9.01
N PHE A 115 75.01 -20.29 -10.12
CA PHE A 115 75.84 -20.43 -11.32
C PHE A 115 75.95 -19.15 -12.15
N ARG A 116 75.00 -18.22 -12.05
CA ARG A 116 75.05 -16.92 -12.74
C ARG A 116 75.88 -15.86 -12.02
N GLU A 117 76.03 -15.98 -10.70
CA GLU A 117 76.83 -15.05 -9.88
C GLU A 117 78.31 -15.46 -9.71
N ALA A 118 78.69 -16.66 -10.20
CA ALA A 118 80.06 -17.16 -10.23
C ALA A 118 80.79 -16.79 -11.53
#